data_AF-A0A1F4XDU3-F1
#
_entry.id   AF-A0A1F4XDU3-F1
#
_cell.length_a   1.000
_cell.length_b   1.000
_cell.length_c   1.000
_cell.angle_alpha   90.00
_cell.angle_beta   90.00
_cell.angle_gamma   90.00
#
_symmetry.space_group_name_H-M   'P 1'
#
loop_
_entity.id
_entity.type
_entity.pdbx_description
1 polymer ?
#
loop_
_entity_poly.entity_id
_entity_poly.type
_entity_poly.pdbx_seq_one_letter_code
_entity_poly.pdbx_strand_id
1 'polypeptide(L)' 'MRDALALKEEQVKHTKSVLRNYGNMSSPTVLFVLKEVLEKEKPKTGDLAIMLALGPGLVVETALLKW' A
#
# COMPACT_ATOMS: atom_id res chain seq x y z
N MET A 1 2.64 -11.42 -1.56
CA MET A 1 2.87 -10.53 -0.40
C MET A 1 1.76 -10.63 0.64
N ARG A 2 0.47 -10.42 0.29
CA ARG A 2 -0.67 -10.60 1.22
C ARG A 2 -0.59 -11.91 2.01
N ASP A 3 -0.52 -13.04 1.31
CA ASP A 3 -0.52 -14.37 1.94
C ASP A 3 0.77 -14.64 2.74
N ALA A 4 1.91 -14.23 2.18
CA ALA A 4 3.22 -14.34 2.84
C ALA A 4 3.31 -13.56 4.17
N LEU A 5 2.53 -12.48 4.30
CA LEU A 5 2.43 -11.66 5.50
C LEU A 5 1.15 -11.92 6.30
N ALA A 6 0.39 -12.97 5.98
CA ALA A 6 -0.88 -13.33 6.61
C ALA A 6 -1.89 -12.16 6.72
N LEU A 7 -1.92 -11.27 5.71
CA LEU A 7 -2.82 -10.12 5.69
C LEU A 7 -4.22 -10.53 5.24
N LYS A 8 -5.24 -9.93 5.85
CA LYS A 8 -6.64 -10.04 5.40
C LYS A 8 -6.82 -9.31 4.07
N GLU A 9 -7.80 -9.74 3.31
CA GLU A 9 -8.16 -9.13 2.02
C GLU A 9 -8.44 -7.63 2.14
N GLU A 10 -9.14 -7.23 3.20
CA GLU A 10 -9.46 -5.82 3.48
C GLU A 10 -8.21 -4.96 3.71
N GLN A 11 -7.11 -5.52 4.20
CA GLN A 11 -5.87 -4.77 4.47
C GLN A 11 -5.13 -4.38 3.19
N VAL A 12 -5.47 -5.00 2.06
CA VAL A 12 -4.87 -4.70 0.74
C VAL A 12 -5.92 -4.18 -0.26
N LYS A 13 -7.13 -3.83 0.22
CA LYS A 13 -8.25 -3.39 -0.64
C LYS A 13 -7.90 -2.15 -1.47
N HIS A 14 -7.17 -1.19 -0.89
CA HIS A 14 -6.75 0.03 -1.59
C HIS A 14 -5.68 -0.25 -2.64
N THR A 15 -4.72 -1.14 -2.37
CA THR A 15 -3.76 -1.59 -3.39
C THR A 15 -4.48 -2.21 -4.60
N LYS A 16 -5.48 -3.06 -4.35
CA LYS A 16 -6.29 -3.67 -5.42
C LYS A 16 -7.14 -2.66 -6.19
N SER A 17 -7.70 -1.68 -5.48
CA SER A 17 -8.49 -0.60 -6.09
C SER A 17 -7.63 0.25 -7.03
N VAL A 18 -6.45 0.71 -6.59
CA VAL A 18 -5.50 1.45 -7.43
C VAL A 18 -5.09 0.63 -8.64
N LEU A 19 -4.68 -0.64 -8.43
CA LEU A 19 -4.26 -1.49 -9.54
C LEU A 19 -5.37 -1.72 -10.56
N ARG A 20 -6.62 -1.90 -10.11
CA ARG A 20 -7.78 -2.07 -10.99
C ARG A 20 -8.08 -0.82 -11.81
N ASN A 21 -7.97 0.36 -11.20
CA ASN A 21 -8.37 1.61 -11.84
C ASN A 21 -7.25 2.24 -12.69
N TYR A 22 -5.98 2.00 -12.34
CA TYR A 22 -4.82 2.70 -12.94
C TYR A 22 -3.71 1.77 -13.42
N GLY A 23 -3.76 0.47 -13.11
CA GLY A 23 -2.67 -0.45 -13.42
C GLY A 23 -1.41 -0.21 -12.58
N ASN A 24 -0.32 -0.85 -12.98
CA ASN A 24 1.01 -0.58 -12.42
C ASN A 24 1.61 0.64 -13.14
N MET A 25 1.68 1.77 -12.43
CA MET A 25 2.22 3.03 -12.94
C MET A 25 3.73 3.19 -12.67
N SER A 26 4.43 2.13 -12.23
CA SER A 26 5.78 2.19 -11.67
C SER A 26 5.78 2.91 -10.30
N SER A 27 6.84 3.66 -9.98
CA SER A 27 7.06 4.32 -8.68
C SER A 27 5.88 5.12 -8.11
N PRO A 28 5.03 5.83 -8.89
CA PRO A 28 3.90 6.57 -8.34
C PRO A 28 2.80 5.69 -7.76
N THR A 29 2.73 4.40 -8.12
CA THR A 29 1.65 3.49 -7.71
C THR A 29 1.48 3.46 -6.19
N VAL A 30 2.60 3.41 -5.45
CA VAL A 30 2.57 3.34 -3.98
C VAL A 30 2.00 4.63 -3.35
N LEU A 31 2.24 5.79 -3.98
CA LEU A 31 1.70 7.08 -3.54
C LEU A 31 0.20 7.21 -3.83
N PHE A 32 -0.27 6.64 -4.94
CA PHE A 32 -1.70 6.57 -5.23
C PHE A 32 -2.44 5.66 -4.24
N VAL A 33 -1.82 4.57 -3.79
CA VAL A 33 -2.36 3.72 -2.72
C VAL A 33 -2.43 4.51 -1.41
N LEU A 34 -1.37 5.23 -1.04
CA LEU A 34 -1.37 6.07 0.15
C LEU A 34 -2.46 7.15 0.09
N LYS A 35 -2.61 7.82 -1.07
CA LYS A 35 -3.69 8.79 -1.29
C LYS A 35 -5.06 8.16 -1.06
N GLU A 36 -5.31 6.98 -1.62
CA GLU A 36 -6.60 6.31 -1.47
C GLU A 36 -6.89 5.89 -0.02
N VAL A 37 -5.86 5.48 0.74
CA VAL A 37 -5.97 5.21 2.19
C VAL A 37 -6.34 6.49 2.95
N LEU A 38 -5.63 7.59 2.70
CA LEU A 38 -5.89 8.87 3.38
C LEU A 38 -7.30 9.41 3.09
N GLU A 39 -7.78 9.27 1.86
CA GLU A 39 -9.10 9.77 1.46
C GLU A 39 -10.25 8.88 1.94
N LYS A 40 -10.08 7.54 1.91
CA LYS A 40 -11.17 6.58 2.13
C LYS A 40 -11.16 5.90 3.48
N GLU A 41 -9.99 5.53 4.02
CA GLU A 41 -9.90 4.83 5.31
C GLU A 41 -9.88 5.81 6.47
N LYS A 42 -9.30 7.01 6.27
CA LYS A 42 -9.15 8.07 7.27
C LYS A 42 -8.50 7.54 8.58
N PRO A 43 -7.21 7.17 8.52
CA PRO A 43 -6.50 6.61 9.67
C PRO A 43 -6.55 7.54 10.89
N LYS A 44 -6.58 6.94 12.08
CA LYS A 44 -6.63 7.64 13.37
C LYS A 44 -5.23 7.71 13.98
N THR A 45 -5.04 8.65 14.91
CA THR A 45 -3.80 8.73 15.69
C THR A 45 -3.51 7.41 16.39
N GLY A 46 -2.29 6.93 16.22
CA GLY A 46 -1.81 5.64 16.70
C GLY A 46 -1.89 4.50 15.67
N ASP A 47 -2.64 4.66 14.58
CA ASP A 47 -2.72 3.64 13.54
C ASP A 47 -1.37 3.44 12.86
N LEU A 48 -1.09 2.20 12.49
CA LEU A 48 0.16 1.81 11.83
C LEU A 48 -0.14 1.26 10.44
N ALA A 49 0.73 1.58 9.49
CA ALA A 49 0.75 0.92 8.18
C ALA A 49 2.17 0.66 7.72
N ILE A 50 2.34 -0.34 6.86
CA ILE A 50 3.59 -0.59 6.17
C ILE A 50 3.37 -0.35 4.68
N MET A 51 4.15 0.53 4.09
CA MET A 51 4.27 0.66 2.64
C MET A 51 5.40 -0.21 2.15
N LEU A 52 5.14 -1.00 1.11
CA LEU A 52 6.11 -1.87 0.46
C LEU A 52 6.14 -1.57 -1.04
N ALA A 53 7.32 -1.39 -1.62
CA ALA A 53 7.54 -1.25 -3.05
C ALA A 53 8.68 -2.19 -3.52
N LEU A 54 8.59 -2.65 -4.75
CA LEU A 54 9.58 -3.53 -5.37
C LEU A 54 10.26 -2.80 -6.53
N GLY A 55 11.58 -2.79 -6.54
CA GLY A 55 12.40 -2.16 -7.57
C GLY A 55 13.35 -3.13 -8.30
N PRO A 56 14.08 -2.65 -9.33
CA PRO A 56 15.10 -3.43 -10.03
C PRO A 56 16.16 -4.00 -9.08
N GLY A 57 16.68 -5.19 -9.39
CA GLY A 57 17.56 -5.93 -8.48
C GLY A 57 16.82 -6.74 -7.39
N LEU A 58 15.49 -6.86 -7.52
CA LEU A 58 14.59 -7.50 -6.54
C LEU A 58 14.73 -6.87 -5.15
N VAL A 59 14.88 -5.56 -5.12
CA VAL A 59 14.96 -4.80 -3.87
C VAL A 59 13.55 -4.54 -3.37
N VAL A 60 13.34 -4.78 -2.07
CA VAL A 60 12.13 -4.40 -1.35
C VAL A 60 12.43 -3.12 -0.59
N GLU A 61 11.75 -2.04 -0.92
CA GLU A 61 11.76 -0.82 -0.11
C GLU A 61 10.55 -0.82 0.82
N THR A 62 10.79 -0.48 2.08
CA THR A 62 9.77 -0.54 3.14
C THR A 62 9.74 0.74 3.97
N ALA A 63 8.56 1.24 4.26
CA ALA A 63 8.37 2.35 5.20
C ALA A 63 7.27 2.02 6.21
N LEU A 64 7.58 2.20 7.50
CA LEU A 64 6.59 2.17 8.57
C LEU A 64 5.99 3.57 8.72
N LEU A 65 4.66 3.65 8.57
CA LEU A 65 3.89 4.85 8.80
C LEU A 65 3.16 4.73 10.14
N LYS A 66 3.10 5.85 10.86
CA LYS A 66 2.30 6.02 12.06
C LYS A 66 1.53 7.33 11.94
N TRP A 67 0.22 7.26 12.16
CA TRP A 67 -0.64 8.44 12.25
C TRP A 67 -0.73 8.94 13.69
#